data_AF-A0A350XTM2-F1
#
_entry.id   AF-A0A350XTM2-F1
#
_cell.length_a   1.000
_cell.length_b   1.000
_cell.length_c   1.000
_cell.angle_alpha   90.00
_cell.angle_beta   90.00
_cell.angle_gamma   90.00
#
_symmetry.space_group_name_H-M   'P 1'
#
loop_
_entity.id
_entity.type
_entity.pdbx_description
1 polymer ?
#
loop_
_entity_poly.entity_id
_entity_poly.type
_entity_poly.pdbx_seq_one_letter_code
_entity_poly.pdbx_strand_id
1 'polypeptide(L)'
;MQTSTNHLISPDAFADLDETQRRKYTPVPEHLRSAALRKLAGRRETYVARHSGGQLSKWAAEERRQQRKAAKARKAKIAKSRQRMAKASRRQNRPR
;
A
#
# COMPACT_ATOMS: atom_id res chain seq x y z
N MET A 1 -9.26 5.13 1.15
CA MET A 1 -8.19 6.00 0.58
C MET A 1 -7.16 5.15 -0.15
N GLN A 2 -6.77 5.54 -1.35
CA GLN A 2 -5.67 4.91 -2.07
C GLN A 2 -4.35 5.59 -1.65
N THR A 3 -3.53 4.88 -0.89
CA THR A 3 -2.34 5.47 -0.22
C THR A 3 -1.18 5.75 -1.18
N SER A 4 -1.16 5.16 -2.38
CA SER A 4 -0.12 5.42 -3.40
C SER A 4 -0.30 6.79 -4.08
N THR A 5 -1.53 7.11 -4.46
CA THR A 5 -1.93 8.34 -5.16
C THR A 5 -2.43 9.43 -4.22
N ASN A 6 -2.68 9.10 -2.94
CA ASN A 6 -3.35 9.96 -1.96
C ASN A 6 -4.78 10.36 -2.37
N HIS A 7 -5.44 9.52 -3.17
CA HIS A 7 -6.82 9.71 -3.57
C HIS A 7 -7.76 9.24 -2.46
N LEU A 8 -8.60 10.15 -2.00
CA LEU A 8 -9.58 9.92 -0.95
C LEU A 8 -10.97 9.98 -1.59
N ILE A 9 -11.78 8.99 -1.28
CA ILE A 9 -13.15 8.85 -1.78
C ILE A 9 -14.11 8.68 -0.60
N SER A 10 -15.35 9.11 -0.79
CA SER A 10 -16.43 8.91 0.17
C SER A 10 -16.89 7.45 0.20
N PRO A 11 -17.59 7.01 1.26
CA PRO A 11 -18.20 5.68 1.31
C PRO A 11 -19.15 5.42 0.13
N ASP A 12 -19.94 6.42 -0.26
CA ASP A 12 -20.87 6.30 -1.39
C ASP A 12 -20.12 6.13 -2.71
N ALA A 13 -19.05 6.89 -2.93
CA ALA A 13 -18.18 6.71 -4.10
C ALA A 13 -17.47 5.35 -4.10
N PHE A 14 -17.16 4.79 -2.92
CA PHE A 14 -16.58 3.45 -2.80
C PHE A 14 -17.58 2.34 -3.14
N ALA A 15 -18.87 2.53 -2.85
CA ALA A 15 -19.92 1.57 -3.18
C ALA A 15 -20.07 1.38 -4.71
N ASP A 16 -19.84 2.44 -5.48
CA ASP A 16 -19.92 2.39 -6.94
C ASP A 16 -18.70 1.77 -7.64
N LEU A 17 -17.61 1.52 -6.89
CA LEU A 17 -16.39 0.95 -7.47
C LEU A 17 -16.54 -0.55 -7.76
N ASP A 18 -15.91 -0.98 -8.85
CA ASP A 18 -15.72 -2.39 -9.15
C ASP A 18 -14.77 -3.08 -8.16
N GLU A 19 -14.76 -4.42 -8.13
CA GLU A 19 -13.93 -5.17 -7.19
C GLU A 19 -12.42 -4.92 -7.37
N THR A 20 -11.96 -4.73 -8.61
CA THR A 20 -10.55 -4.49 -8.93
C THR A 20 -10.09 -3.12 -8.43
N GLN A 21 -10.97 -2.13 -8.50
CA GLN A 21 -10.78 -0.78 -8.00
C GLN A 21 -10.80 -0.80 -6.47
N ARG A 22 -11.80 -1.44 -5.84
CA ARG A 22 -11.92 -1.55 -4.38
C ARG A 22 -10.65 -2.09 -3.72
N ARG A 23 -10.01 -3.10 -4.32
CA ARG A 23 -8.74 -3.69 -3.84
C ARG A 23 -7.58 -2.68 -3.75
N LYS A 24 -7.64 -1.55 -4.47
CA LYS A 24 -6.61 -0.50 -4.44
C LYS A 24 -6.78 0.47 -3.28
N TYR A 25 -7.93 0.47 -2.61
CA TYR A 25 -8.23 1.36 -1.51
C TYR A 25 -8.07 0.66 -0.17
N THR A 26 -7.49 1.39 0.78
CA THR A 26 -7.41 0.98 2.18
C THR A 26 -8.44 1.80 2.98
N PRO A 27 -9.24 1.17 3.85
CA PRO A 27 -10.16 1.91 4.72
C PRO A 27 -9.38 2.90 5.59
N VAL A 28 -9.94 4.10 5.76
CA VAL A 28 -9.35 5.10 6.65
C VAL A 28 -9.66 4.69 8.09
N PRO A 29 -8.67 4.64 9.01
CA PRO A 29 -8.89 4.34 10.41
C PRO A 29 -9.94 5.26 11.06
N GLU A 30 -10.72 4.73 12.00
CA GLU A 30 -11.80 5.44 12.70
C GLU A 30 -11.38 6.81 13.24
N HIS A 31 -10.22 6.87 13.91
CA HIS A 31 -9.69 8.09 14.50
C HIS A 31 -9.31 9.18 13.48
N LEU A 32 -9.19 8.84 12.19
CA LEU A 32 -8.93 9.77 11.08
C LEU A 32 -10.18 10.10 10.26
N ARG A 33 -11.35 9.52 10.61
CA ARG A 33 -12.59 9.70 9.86
C ARG A 33 -13.03 11.16 9.82
N SER A 34 -12.91 11.88 10.93
CA SER A 34 -13.23 13.32 11.00
C SER A 34 -12.37 14.15 10.04
N ALA A 35 -11.05 13.87 9.99
CA ALA A 35 -10.14 14.52 9.06
C ALA A 35 -10.47 14.20 7.60
N ALA A 36 -10.86 12.95 7.30
CA ALA A 36 -11.30 12.52 5.97
C ALA A 36 -12.57 13.25 5.53
N LEU A 37 -13.58 13.32 6.39
CA LEU A 37 -14.83 14.03 6.12
C LEU A 37 -14.58 15.53 5.85
N ARG A 38 -13.76 16.18 6.69
CA ARG A 38 -13.36 17.58 6.49
C ARG A 38 -12.64 17.80 5.17
N LYS A 39 -11.81 16.84 4.74
CA LYS A 39 -11.06 16.95 3.48
C LYS A 39 -11.95 16.73 2.26
N LEU A 40 -12.95 15.85 2.37
CA LEU A 40 -13.95 15.62 1.33
C LEU A 40 -14.86 16.85 1.19
N ALA A 41 -15.21 17.54 2.28
CA ALA A 41 -16.04 18.74 2.26
C ALA A 41 -17.33 18.57 1.43
N GLY A 42 -18.01 17.43 1.61
CA GLY A 42 -19.23 17.08 0.87
C GLY A 42 -19.01 16.55 -0.55
N ARG A 43 -17.77 16.53 -1.06
CA ARG A 43 -17.43 15.95 -2.36
C ARG A 43 -17.33 14.44 -2.28
N ARG A 44 -17.60 13.78 -3.42
CA ARG A 44 -17.45 12.32 -3.57
C ARG A 44 -16.00 11.87 -3.52
N GLU A 45 -15.08 12.70 -4.00
CA GLU A 45 -13.66 12.41 -4.03
C GLU A 45 -12.78 13.66 -3.94
N THR A 46 -11.53 13.46 -3.52
CA THR A 46 -10.53 14.51 -3.39
C THR A 46 -9.12 13.92 -3.34
N TYR A 47 -8.11 14.76 -3.58
CA TYR A 47 -6.71 14.38 -3.45
C TYR A 47 -6.10 15.04 -2.21
N VAL A 48 -5.44 14.23 -1.37
CA VAL A 48 -4.68 14.72 -0.23
C VAL A 48 -3.28 15.07 -0.71
N ALA A 49 -2.86 16.32 -0.52
CA ALA A 49 -1.49 16.72 -0.84
C ALA A 49 -0.49 15.88 -0.05
N ARG A 50 0.46 15.29 -0.79
CA ARG A 50 1.41 14.26 -0.31
C ARG A 50 2.29 14.75 0.86
N HIS A 51 2.54 16.05 0.93
CA HIS A 51 3.43 16.69 1.91
C HIS A 51 2.70 17.69 2.82
N SER A 52 1.36 17.63 2.91
CA SER A 52 0.55 18.61 3.65
C SER A 52 0.73 18.64 5.18
N GLY A 53 1.55 17.77 5.77
CA GLY A 53 1.75 17.68 7.23
C GLY A 53 0.54 17.21 8.06
N GLY A 54 -0.66 17.18 7.46
CA GLY A 54 -1.90 16.74 8.09
C GLY A 54 -1.94 15.24 8.44
N GLN A 55 -2.90 14.87 9.29
CA GLN A 55 -3.01 13.50 9.80
C GLN A 55 -3.17 12.45 8.69
N LEU A 56 -4.00 12.73 7.67
CA LEU A 56 -4.20 11.82 6.54
C LEU A 56 -2.94 11.62 5.68
N SER A 57 -2.17 12.68 5.44
CA SER A 57 -0.95 12.57 4.64
C SER A 57 0.16 11.85 5.41
N LYS A 58 0.25 12.06 6.74
CA LYS A 58 1.13 11.31 7.64
C LYS A 58 0.77 9.82 7.66
N TRP A 59 -0.51 9.49 7.86
CA TRP A 59 -0.98 8.11 7.83
C TRP A 59 -0.72 7.43 6.48
N ALA A 60 -1.06 8.09 5.37
CA ALA A 60 -0.77 7.56 4.04
C ALA A 60 0.74 7.39 3.79
N ALA A 61 1.60 8.24 4.37
CA ALA A 61 3.05 8.09 4.29
C ALA A 61 3.55 6.88 5.09
N GLU A 62 2.98 6.62 6.24
CA GLU A 62 3.27 5.44 7.06
C GLU A 62 2.85 4.15 6.34
N GLU A 63 1.64 4.09 5.79
CA GLU A 63 1.17 2.97 4.97
C GLU A 63 2.13 2.68 3.81
N ARG A 64 2.53 3.70 3.05
CA ARG A 64 3.53 3.55 1.98
C ARG A 64 4.88 3.05 2.51
N ARG A 65 5.30 3.44 3.72
CA ARG A 65 6.54 2.95 4.35
C ARG A 65 6.42 1.47 4.68
N GLN A 66 5.30 1.04 5.25
CA GLN A 66 5.07 -0.37 5.61
C GLN A 66 5.01 -1.26 4.37
N GLN A 67 4.30 -0.84 3.32
CA GLN A 67 4.26 -1.54 2.04
C GLN A 67 5.67 -1.69 1.44
N ARG A 68 6.50 -0.64 1.46
CA ARG A 68 7.89 -0.71 0.99
C ARG A 68 8.73 -1.68 1.81
N LYS A 69 8.59 -1.69 3.14
CA LYS A 69 9.30 -2.64 4.01
C LYS A 69 8.89 -4.08 3.71
N ALA A 70 7.58 -4.35 3.60
CA ALA A 70 7.07 -5.68 3.27
C ALA A 70 7.57 -6.16 1.90
N ALA A 71 7.56 -5.28 0.89
CA ALA A 71 8.09 -5.59 -0.43
C ALA A 71 9.60 -5.91 -0.39
N LYS A 72 10.40 -5.14 0.37
CA LYS A 72 11.84 -5.41 0.55
C LYS A 72 12.08 -6.76 1.23
N ALA A 73 11.35 -7.05 2.30
CA ALA A 73 11.45 -8.34 3.00
C ALA A 73 11.09 -9.53 2.09
N ARG A 74 10.02 -9.39 1.29
CA ARG A 74 9.62 -10.40 0.31
C ARG A 74 10.71 -10.64 -0.75
N LYS A 75 11.28 -9.58 -1.32
CA LYS A 75 12.40 -9.68 -2.27
C LYS A 75 13.61 -10.40 -1.66
N ALA A 76 13.98 -10.07 -0.42
CA ALA A 76 15.09 -10.71 0.28
C ALA A 76 14.87 -12.22 0.48
N LYS A 77 13.65 -12.63 0.87
CA LYS A 77 13.28 -14.06 1.00
C LYS A 77 13.42 -14.80 -0.33
N ILE A 78 12.91 -14.21 -1.42
CA ILE A 78 13.01 -14.78 -2.77
C ILE A 78 14.48 -14.94 -3.19
N ALA A 79 15.30 -13.91 -2.98
CA ALA A 79 16.73 -13.95 -3.31
C ALA A 79 17.47 -15.07 -2.55
N LYS A 80 17.21 -15.21 -1.24
CA LYS A 80 17.79 -16.28 -0.42
C LYS A 80 17.36 -17.67 -0.88
N SER A 81 16.09 -17.83 -1.27
CA SER A 81 15.58 -19.09 -1.83
C SER A 81 16.30 -19.45 -3.13
N ARG A 82 16.41 -18.50 -4.08
CA ARG A 82 17.15 -18.68 -5.33
C ARG A 82 18.60 -19.07 -5.10
N GLN A 83 19.27 -18.42 -4.15
CA GLN A 83 20.66 -18.75 -3.81
C GLN A 83 20.81 -20.17 -3.26
N ARG A 84 19.86 -20.63 -2.44
CA ARG A 84 19.85 -22.02 -1.94
C ARG A 84 19.67 -23.03 -3.08
N MET A 85 18.73 -22.78 -3.99
CA MET A 85 18.54 -23.64 -5.17
C MET A 85 19.78 -23.70 -6.06
N ALA A 86 20.41 -22.55 -6.33
CA ALA A 86 21.64 -22.48 -7.12
C ALA A 86 22.79 -23.28 -6.47
N LYS A 87 22.96 -23.19 -5.14
CA LYS A 87 23.95 -23.97 -4.40
C LYS A 87 23.67 -25.47 -4.43
N ALA A 88 22.40 -25.87 -4.32
CA ALA A 88 21.99 -27.27 -4.38
C ALA A 88 22.28 -27.87 -5.77
N SER A 89 21.88 -27.18 -6.83
CA SER A 89 22.16 -27.59 -8.21
C SER A 89 23.66 -27.72 -8.48
N ARG A 90 24.48 -26.77 -8.02
CA ARG A 90 25.95 -26.84 -8.18
C ARG A 90 26.59 -28.02 -7.46
N ARG A 91 26.01 -28.47 -6.34
CA ARG A 91 26.49 -29.67 -5.61
C ARG A 91 26.19 -30.96 -6.35
N GLN A 92 25.01 -31.04 -7.01
CA GLN A 92 24.60 -32.22 -7.77
C GLN A 92 25.38 -32.38 -9.07
N ASN A 93 25.77 -31.28 -9.72
CA ASN A 93 26.49 -31.28 -10.99
C ASN A 93 28.02 -31.19 -10.85
N ARG A 94 28.59 -31.60 -9.71
CA ARG A 94 30.04 -31.59 -9.53
C ARG A 94 30.63 -32.85 -10.18
N PRO A 95 31.50 -32.74 -11.21
CA PRO A 95 32.15 -33.91 -11.79
C PRO A 95 33.04 -34.59 -10.75
N ARG A 96 33.08 -35.93 -10.79
CA ARG A 96 33.90 -36.77 -9.93
C ARG A 96 35.37 -36.60 -10.24
#